data_AF-A0A8T4JBS0-F1
#
_entry.id   AF-A0A8T4JBS0-F1
#
_cell.length_a   1.000
_cell.length_b   1.000
_cell.length_c   1.000
_cell.angle_alpha   90.00
_cell.angle_beta   90.00
_cell.angle_gamma   90.00
#
_symmetry.space_group_name_H-M   'P 1'
#
loop_
_entity.id
_entity.type
_entity.pdbx_description
1 polymer ?
#
loop_
_entity_poly.entity_id
_entity_poly.type
_entity_poly.pdbx_seq_one_letter_code
_entity_poly.pdbx_strand_id
1 'polypeptide(L)'
;GSAVVLFDGDPNHPGFGALWRLVADSGTTYFGTSAPFLMTSRRAGLTPWRDHDLSRLRGIGSTGSPLPAEGFRWVYEEAAAGEAARLPATG
;
A
#
# COMPACT_ATOMS: atom_id res chain seq x y z
N GLY A 1 11.58 -21.01 2.92
CA GLY A 1 10.28 -20.93 2.23
C GLY A 1 9.68 -19.54 2.44
N SER A 2 8.65 -19.17 1.67
CA SER A 2 7.89 -17.93 1.88
C SER A 2 6.51 -18.27 2.43
N ALA A 3 5.98 -17.41 3.30
CA ALA A 3 4.57 -17.46 3.68
C ALA A 3 3.73 -16.75 2.61
N VAL A 4 2.51 -17.23 2.39
CA VAL A 4 1.53 -16.62 1.48
C VAL A 4 0.37 -16.10 2.32
N VAL A 5 -0.01 -14.84 2.08
CA VAL A 5 -1.20 -14.24 2.68
C VAL A 5 -2.33 -14.34 1.67
N LEU A 6 -3.45 -14.92 2.09
CA LEU A 6 -4.63 -15.08 1.26
C LEU A 6 -5.69 -14.06 1.68
N PHE A 7 -6.37 -13.50 0.70
CA PHE A 7 -7.49 -12.59 0.89
C PHE A 7 -8.70 -13.12 0.14
N ASP A 8 -9.82 -13.27 0.85
CA ASP A 8 -11.11 -13.67 0.31
C ASP A 8 -12.14 -12.59 0.67
N GLY A 9 -12.50 -11.75 -0.30
CA GLY A 9 -13.42 -10.64 -0.10
C GLY A 9 -13.31 -9.53 -1.14
N ASP A 10 -14.10 -8.47 -0.93
CA ASP A 10 -14.00 -7.24 -1.71
C ASP A 10 -12.86 -6.36 -1.16
N PRO A 11 -11.87 -5.98 -1.98
CA PRO A 11 -10.75 -5.15 -1.55
C PRO A 11 -11.15 -3.73 -1.07
N ASN A 12 -12.39 -3.31 -1.34
CA ASN A 12 -12.93 -2.01 -0.94
C ASN A 12 -13.91 -2.11 0.26
N HIS A 13 -14.09 -3.29 0.86
CA HIS A 13 -14.93 -3.49 2.04
C HIS A 13 -14.09 -3.90 3.27
N PRO A 14 -14.32 -3.32 4.48
CA PRO A 14 -15.33 -2.31 4.85
C PRO A 14 -14.99 -0.88 4.40
N GLY A 15 -13.88 -0.68 3.70
CA GLY A 15 -13.51 0.58 3.07
C GLY A 15 -12.32 0.38 2.13
N PHE A 16 -11.99 1.40 1.34
CA PHE A 16 -10.92 1.35 0.33
C PHE A 16 -9.52 0.99 0.88
N GLY A 17 -9.33 1.08 2.21
CA GLY A 17 -8.09 0.72 2.90
C GLY A 17 -7.95 -0.76 3.29
N ALA A 18 -8.92 -1.63 2.99
CA ALA A 18 -8.96 -2.99 3.54
C ALA A 18 -7.70 -3.82 3.24
N LEU A 19 -7.20 -3.79 1.99
CA LEU A 19 -5.97 -4.49 1.64
C LEU A 19 -4.71 -3.84 2.25
N TRP A 20 -4.68 -2.52 2.42
CA TRP A 20 -3.55 -1.85 3.08
C TRP A 20 -3.43 -2.27 4.54
N ARG A 21 -4.57 -2.36 5.24
CA ARG A 21 -4.63 -2.92 6.59
C ARG A 21 -4.16 -4.37 6.63
N LEU A 22 -4.62 -5.22 5.70
CA LEU A 22 -4.17 -6.62 5.63
C LEU A 22 -2.64 -6.72 5.50
N VAL A 23 -2.04 -5.91 4.61
CA VAL A 23 -0.59 -5.88 4.39
C VAL A 23 0.17 -5.53 5.68
N ALA A 24 -0.32 -4.55 6.43
CA ALA A 24 0.27 -4.14 7.70
C ALA A 24 0.10 -5.23 8.77
N ASP A 25 -1.13 -5.70 8.99
CA ASP A 25 -1.46 -6.68 10.03
C ASP A 25 -0.72 -8.01 9.83
N SER A 26 -0.52 -8.43 8.58
CA SER A 26 0.20 -9.66 8.25
C SER A 26 1.72 -9.49 8.16
N GLY A 27 2.23 -8.26 8.24
CA GLY A 27 3.64 -7.95 8.05
C GLY A 27 4.18 -8.32 6.66
N THR A 28 3.34 -8.18 5.63
CA THR A 28 3.67 -8.53 4.23
C THR A 28 4.88 -7.73 3.74
N THR A 29 5.84 -8.43 3.11
CA THR A 29 7.08 -7.82 2.58
C THR A 29 7.03 -7.52 1.09
N TYR A 30 6.18 -8.22 0.33
CA TYR A 30 5.91 -7.95 -1.08
C TYR A 30 4.41 -8.02 -1.33
N PHE A 31 3.83 -6.92 -1.80
CA PHE A 31 2.39 -6.81 -2.03
C PHE A 31 2.09 -6.77 -3.53
N GLY A 32 1.46 -7.82 -4.04
CA GLY A 32 0.94 -7.87 -5.41
C GLY A 32 -0.51 -7.41 -5.47
N THR A 33 -0.83 -6.45 -6.34
CA THR A 33 -2.18 -5.91 -6.51
C THR A 33 -2.45 -5.51 -7.96
N SER A 34 -3.50 -4.75 -8.21
CA SER A 34 -3.92 -4.27 -9.53
C SER A 34 -3.75 -2.74 -9.67
N ALA A 35 -3.54 -2.28 -10.91
CA ALA A 35 -3.48 -0.85 -11.19
C ALA A 35 -4.79 -0.12 -10.80
N PRO A 36 -6.00 -0.67 -11.05
CA PRO A 36 -7.24 -0.09 -10.54
C PRO A 36 -7.26 0.11 -9.03
N PHE A 37 -6.74 -0.83 -8.24
CA PHE A 37 -6.70 -0.71 -6.78
C PHE A 37 -5.82 0.48 -6.33
N LEU A 38 -4.62 0.61 -6.90
CA LEU A 38 -3.72 1.74 -6.58
C LEU A 38 -4.34 3.08 -7.00
N MET A 39 -4.95 3.12 -8.19
CA MET A 39 -5.62 4.32 -8.68
C MET A 39 -6.88 4.68 -7.87
N THR A 40 -7.62 3.70 -7.36
CA THR A 40 -8.74 3.92 -6.44
C THR A 40 -8.24 4.42 -5.09
N SER A 41 -7.17 3.84 -4.54
CA SER A 41 -6.54 4.30 -3.30
C SER A 41 -6.14 5.78 -3.42
N ARG A 42 -5.48 6.14 -4.52
CA ARG A 42 -5.13 7.52 -4.85
C ARG A 42 -6.37 8.43 -4.93
N ARG A 43 -7.38 8.06 -5.71
CA ARG A 43 -8.60 8.88 -5.89
C ARG A 43 -9.39 9.04 -4.60
N ALA A 44 -9.38 8.04 -3.74
CA ALA A 44 -10.02 8.06 -2.42
C ALA A 44 -9.21 8.87 -1.39
N GLY A 45 -8.02 9.38 -1.74
CA GLY A 45 -7.18 10.17 -0.85
C GLY A 45 -6.62 9.36 0.32
N LEU A 46 -6.40 8.06 0.13
CA LEU A 46 -5.81 7.21 1.17
C LEU A 46 -4.36 7.62 1.44
N THR A 47 -3.94 7.50 2.70
CA THR A 47 -2.55 7.74 3.13
C THR A 47 -1.94 6.49 3.79
N PRO A 48 -1.70 5.38 3.04
CA PRO A 48 -1.50 4.06 3.65
C PRO A 48 -0.30 3.97 4.59
N TRP A 49 0.81 4.66 4.29
CA TRP A 49 2.01 4.62 5.15
C TRP A 49 1.90 5.51 6.39
N ARG A 50 0.97 6.47 6.39
CA ARG A 50 0.65 7.28 7.56
C ARG A 50 -0.36 6.56 8.46
N ASP A 51 -1.32 5.88 7.84
CA ASP A 51 -2.44 5.25 8.54
C ASP A 51 -2.11 3.83 9.04
N HIS A 52 -1.08 3.19 8.47
CA HIS A 52 -0.66 1.82 8.81
C HIS A 52 0.86 1.68 8.94
N ASP A 53 1.30 0.73 9.77
CA ASP A 53 2.72 0.33 9.82
C ASP A 53 3.07 -0.56 8.61
N LEU A 54 3.58 0.08 7.57
CA LEU A 54 4.09 -0.58 6.37
C LEU A 54 5.62 -0.67 6.36
N SER A 55 6.29 -0.58 7.51
CA SER A 55 7.77 -0.62 7.62
C SER A 55 8.41 -1.90 7.08
N ARG A 56 7.64 -2.99 7.02
CA ARG A 56 8.09 -4.29 6.50
C ARG A 56 7.96 -4.41 4.98
N LEU A 57 7.16 -3.57 4.34
CA LEU A 57 6.87 -3.65 2.92
C LEU A 57 8.08 -3.16 2.10
N ARG A 58 8.59 -4.01 1.21
CA ARG A 58 9.81 -3.76 0.41
C ARG A 58 9.52 -3.55 -1.07
N GLY A 59 8.37 -4.01 -1.54
CA GLY A 59 8.00 -3.88 -2.94
C GLY A 59 6.50 -4.04 -3.17
N ILE A 60 5.99 -3.29 -4.12
CA ILE A 60 4.62 -3.40 -4.62
C ILE A 60 4.69 -3.76 -6.09
N GLY A 61 3.99 -4.83 -6.47
CA GLY A 61 3.76 -5.23 -7.85
C GLY A 61 2.34 -4.90 -8.27
N SER A 62 2.16 -4.41 -9.49
CA SER A 62 0.85 -4.22 -10.12
C SER A 62 0.74 -5.11 -11.35
N THR A 63 -0.37 -5.84 -11.48
CA THR A 63 -0.67 -6.70 -12.64
C THR A 63 -2.08 -6.46 -13.20
N GLY A 64 -2.35 -7.03 -14.38
CA GLY A 64 -3.54 -6.77 -15.19
C GLY A 64 -3.26 -5.72 -16.26
N SER A 65 -3.67 -4.47 -16.01
CA SER A 65 -3.37 -3.34 -16.89
C SER A 65 -2.07 -2.63 -16.49
N PRO A 66 -1.41 -1.91 -17.41
CA PRO A 66 -0.31 -1.02 -17.07
C PRO A 66 -0.73 -0.02 -15.99
N LEU A 67 0.14 0.18 -14.99
CA LEU A 67 -0.05 1.24 -14.00
C LEU A 67 0.32 2.58 -14.64
N PRO A 68 -0.58 3.58 -14.65
CA PRO A 68 -0.25 4.92 -15.14
C PRO A 68 0.88 5.57 -14.33
N ALA A 69 1.59 6.52 -14.94
CA ALA A 69 2.74 7.19 -14.30
C ALA A 69 2.36 7.91 -13.00
N GLU A 70 1.16 8.49 -12.94
CA GLU A 70 0.64 9.13 -11.73
C GLU A 70 0.35 8.13 -10.60
N GLY A 71 0.04 6.87 -10.95
CA GLY A 71 -0.13 5.79 -9.98
C GLY A 71 1.22 5.37 -9.39
N PHE A 72 2.24 5.22 -10.23
CA PHE A 72 3.62 5.00 -9.76
C PHE A 72 4.07 6.12 -8.83
N ARG A 73 3.95 7.37 -9.27
CA ARG A 73 4.35 8.54 -8.48
C ARG A 73 3.65 8.60 -7.12
N TRP A 74 2.34 8.38 -7.09
CA TRP A 74 1.58 8.38 -5.84
C TRP A 74 2.10 7.35 -4.84
N VAL A 75 2.41 6.12 -5.28
CA VAL A 75 2.96 5.09 -4.38
C VAL A 75 4.30 5.53 -3.77
N TYR A 76 5.19 6.11 -4.58
CA TYR A 76 6.49 6.59 -4.09
C TYR A 76 6.37 7.80 -3.16
N GLU A 77 5.47 8.75 -3.48
CA GLU A 77 5.21 9.92 -2.63
C GLU A 77 4.65 9.51 -1.26
N GLU A 78 3.68 8.60 -1.21
CA GLU A 78 3.14 8.08 0.05
C GLU A 78 4.19 7.32 0.86
N ALA A 79 4.99 6.48 0.22
CA ALA A 79 6.06 5.75 0.89
C ALA A 79 7.10 6.69 1.51
N ALA A 80 7.55 7.71 0.75
CA ALA A 80 8.51 8.69 1.21
C ALA A 80 7.94 9.56 2.36
N ALA A 81 6.69 10.00 2.23
CA ALA A 81 6.01 10.77 3.28
C ALA A 81 5.89 9.95 4.58
N GLY A 82 5.58 8.67 4.47
CA GLY A 82 5.53 7.74 5.59
C GLY A 82 6.87 7.51 6.28
N GLU A 83 7.96 7.41 5.51
CA GLU A 83 9.31 7.27 6.06
C GLU A 83 9.74 8.56 6.78
N ALA A 84 9.50 9.73 6.17
CA ALA A 84 9.78 11.02 6.78
C ALA A 84 9.02 11.23 8.10
N ALA A 85 7.76 10.77 8.19
CA ALA A 85 6.97 10.85 9.41
C ALA A 85 7.48 9.94 10.54
N ARG A 86 8.30 8.93 10.25
CA ARG A 86 8.88 8.00 11.25
C ARG A 86 10.24 8.44 11.76
N LEU A 87 10.94 9.31 11.04
CA LEU A 87 12.19 9.86 11.52
C LEU A 87 11.91 10.70 12.77
N PRO A 88 12.61 10.49 13.90
CA PRO A 88 12.47 11.36 15.06
C PRO A 88 12.81 12.78 14.59
N ALA A 89 11.94 13.75 14.89
CA ALA A 89 12.25 15.15 14.69
C ALA A 89 13.53 15.46 15.46
N THR A 90 14.66 15.51 14.75
CA THR A 90 15.94 15.87 15.35
C THR A 90 15.77 17.29 15.88
N GLY A 91 15.82 17.43 17.21
CA GLY A 91 15.74 18.71 17.91
C GLY A 91 16.94 19.60 17.66
#